data_AF-K1RTR8-F1
#
_entry.id   AF-K1RTR8-F1
#
_cell.length_a   1.000
_cell.length_b   1.000
_cell.length_c   1.000
_cell.angle_alpha   90.00
_cell.angle_beta   90.00
_cell.angle_gamma   90.00
#
_symmetry.space_group_name_H-M   'P 1'
#
loop_
_entity.id
_entity.type
_entity.pdbx_description
1 polymer ?
#
loop_
_entity_poly.entity_id
_entity_poly.type
_entity_poly.pdbx_seq_one_letter_code
_entity_poly.pdbx_strand_id
1 'polypeptide(L)'
;SDVSNTAYGGNAMSVFDGSGDKGKIWLSQFEVGNYEYMIISNVQYDESYNDDAYVREDGSHADKLYFPMFGGSYDGTRIRSLAGQALMYNTNASTEIARAKANGAGWNIGSWSKRNLLNCMLKIMSKTDNSQTAFGQGQTSGYVNDASQNYGHLATGTLKDKGQFFGYNDTTHEVKVFYMEKPWGNRWDRINGLLMVGGEILAKMTPPYNLTGKDFEKVGITFTSSGNG
;
A
#
# COMPACT_ATOMS: atom_id res chain seq x y z
N SER A 1 5.30 -1.46 -22.36
CA SER A 1 5.28 -2.55 -21.37
C SER A 1 3.89 -3.13 -21.38
N ASP A 2 3.72 -4.42 -21.65
CA ASP A 2 2.40 -5.05 -21.59
C ASP A 2 2.04 -5.38 -20.14
N VAL A 3 1.59 -4.35 -19.42
CA VAL A 3 1.17 -4.43 -18.02
C VAL A 3 -0.07 -5.30 -17.80
N SER A 4 -0.65 -5.85 -18.88
CA SER A 4 -1.79 -6.77 -18.87
C SER A 4 -1.37 -8.22 -19.21
N ASN A 5 -0.10 -8.47 -19.56
CA ASN A 5 0.36 -9.77 -20.02
C ASN A 5 0.39 -10.82 -18.89
N THR A 6 -0.57 -11.73 -18.89
CA THR A 6 -0.66 -12.81 -17.90
C THR A 6 0.37 -13.93 -18.14
N ALA A 7 0.91 -14.06 -19.35
CA ALA A 7 1.96 -15.03 -19.66
C ALA A 7 3.34 -14.59 -19.13
N TYR A 8 3.53 -13.29 -18.88
CA TYR A 8 4.74 -12.79 -18.23
C TYR A 8 4.74 -13.13 -16.73
N GLY A 9 5.87 -13.62 -16.23
CA GLY A 9 6.01 -14.07 -14.84
C GLY A 9 6.13 -12.95 -13.80
N GLY A 10 6.32 -11.69 -14.21
CA GLY A 10 6.54 -10.56 -13.31
C GLY A 10 5.35 -9.61 -13.13
N ASN A 11 5.41 -8.73 -12.14
CA ASN A 11 4.33 -7.80 -11.81
C ASN A 11 4.58 -6.41 -12.41
N ALA A 12 3.50 -5.66 -12.70
CA ALA A 12 3.57 -4.25 -13.01
C ALA A 12 3.78 -3.43 -11.72
N MET A 13 4.94 -2.79 -11.60
CA MET A 13 5.35 -2.09 -10.38
C MET A 13 5.73 -0.65 -10.69
N SER A 14 5.29 0.26 -9.83
CA SER A 14 5.84 1.61 -9.73
C SER A 14 7.10 1.57 -8.87
N VAL A 15 8.15 2.29 -9.27
CA VAL A 15 9.45 2.27 -8.59
C VAL A 15 9.87 3.67 -8.20
N PHE A 16 10.17 3.84 -6.93
CA PHE A 16 11.00 4.92 -6.43
C PHE A 16 12.44 4.43 -6.45
N ASP A 17 13.21 4.93 -7.41
CA ASP A 17 14.59 4.54 -7.64
C ASP A 17 15.50 5.41 -6.78
N GLY A 18 15.96 4.85 -5.65
CA GLY A 18 16.87 5.52 -4.73
C GLY A 18 18.34 5.25 -5.01
N SER A 19 18.68 4.72 -6.19
CA SER A 19 20.07 4.45 -6.58
C SER A 19 20.76 5.66 -7.21
N GLY A 20 22.09 5.70 -7.09
CA GLY A 20 22.92 6.79 -7.62
C GLY A 20 22.56 8.14 -7.00
N ASP A 21 22.55 9.19 -7.83
CA ASP A 21 22.37 10.58 -7.38
C ASP A 21 20.93 10.89 -6.90
N LYS A 22 19.99 9.96 -7.09
CA LYS A 22 18.58 10.16 -6.68
C LYS A 22 18.40 10.02 -5.16
N GLY A 23 19.16 9.12 -4.53
CA GLY A 23 19.08 8.81 -3.10
C GLY A 23 17.76 8.15 -2.67
N LYS A 24 17.77 7.40 -1.57
CA LYS A 24 16.54 6.84 -0.99
C LYS A 24 15.64 7.93 -0.45
N ILE A 25 14.37 7.62 -0.30
CA ILE A 25 13.43 8.49 0.41
C ILE A 25 13.55 8.21 1.90
N TRP A 26 14.11 9.17 2.63
CA TRP A 26 14.23 9.16 4.08
C TRP A 26 13.08 9.95 4.69
N LEU A 27 12.51 9.42 5.78
CA LEU A 27 11.37 9.98 6.48
C LEU A 27 11.73 10.25 7.94
N SER A 28 11.48 11.47 8.41
CA SER A 28 11.48 11.81 9.84
C SER A 28 10.07 12.26 10.22
N GLN A 29 9.54 11.67 11.29
CA GLN A 29 8.19 11.94 11.79
C GLN A 29 8.22 12.07 13.31
N PHE A 30 7.65 13.14 13.81
CA PHE A 30 7.58 13.41 15.24
C PHE A 30 6.47 14.41 15.55
N GLU A 31 6.08 14.48 16.82
CA GLU A 31 5.08 15.42 17.31
C GLU A 31 5.73 16.43 18.26
N VAL A 32 5.33 17.70 18.15
CA VAL A 32 5.68 18.73 19.13
C VAL A 32 4.41 19.47 19.54
N GLY A 33 3.98 19.26 20.78
CA GLY A 33 2.69 19.76 21.26
C GLY A 33 1.54 19.17 20.43
N ASN A 34 0.76 20.04 19.77
CA ASN A 34 -0.38 19.62 18.94
C ASN A 34 -0.06 19.59 17.44
N TYR A 35 1.22 19.61 17.07
CA TYR A 35 1.66 19.60 15.69
C TYR A 35 2.34 18.28 15.34
N GLU A 36 1.94 17.70 14.21
CA GLU A 36 2.63 16.60 13.55
C GLU A 36 3.63 17.17 12.53
N TYR A 37 4.87 16.71 12.59
CA TYR A 37 5.92 17.02 11.63
C TYR A 37 6.21 15.79 10.78
N MET A 38 6.20 15.97 9.47
CA MET A 38 6.60 14.96 8.49
C MET A 38 7.63 15.59 7.56
N ILE A 39 8.84 15.05 7.54
CA ILE A 39 9.95 15.57 6.74
C ILE A 39 10.46 14.46 5.83
N ILE A 40 10.60 14.78 4.55
CA ILE A 40 11.14 13.87 3.55
C ILE A 40 12.45 14.44 3.01
N SER A 41 13.45 13.58 2.87
CA SER A 41 14.77 13.90 2.34
C SER A 41 15.26 12.82 1.38
N ASN A 42 16.13 13.17 0.44
CA ASN A 42 16.83 12.22 -0.41
C ASN A 42 18.15 11.70 0.21
N VAL A 43 18.51 12.21 1.39
CA VAL A 43 19.66 11.77 2.20
C VAL A 43 19.27 11.62 3.66
N GLN A 44 19.96 10.75 4.40
CA GLN A 44 19.82 10.69 5.85
C GLN A 44 20.52 11.91 6.45
N TYR A 45 19.75 12.86 6.99
CA TYR A 45 20.33 14.07 7.57
C TYR A 45 20.92 13.80 8.97
N ASP A 46 20.18 13.07 9.79
CA ASP A 46 20.60 12.57 11.10
C ASP A 46 19.86 11.25 11.43
N GLU A 47 20.05 10.74 12.65
CA GLU A 47 19.47 9.48 13.11
C GLU A 47 17.93 9.46 13.20
N SER A 48 17.26 10.61 13.21
CA SER A 48 15.79 10.69 13.21
C SER A 48 15.17 10.35 11.86
N TYR A 49 15.97 10.38 10.79
CA TYR A 49 15.54 10.02 9.44
C TYR A 49 15.74 8.53 9.21
N ASN A 50 14.64 7.82 8.97
CA ASN A 50 14.64 6.38 8.68
C ASN A 50 14.29 6.08 7.22
N ASP A 51 14.72 4.91 6.74
CA ASP A 51 14.33 4.33 5.46
C ASP A 51 13.55 3.03 5.66
N ASP A 52 12.69 2.96 6.69
CA ASP A 52 11.97 1.73 7.11
C ASP A 52 11.20 1.04 5.97
N ALA A 53 10.70 1.81 5.01
CA ALA A 53 10.01 1.30 3.83
C ALA A 53 10.90 0.48 2.88
N TYR A 54 12.22 0.61 2.99
CA TYR A 54 13.25 -0.07 2.20
C TYR A 54 13.81 -1.32 2.88
N VAL A 55 13.51 -1.55 4.16
CA VAL A 55 14.03 -2.70 4.92
C VAL A 55 13.38 -4.01 4.45
N ARG A 56 14.20 -5.02 4.17
CA ARG A 56 13.80 -6.37 3.74
C ARG A 56 13.76 -7.33 4.92
N GLU A 57 13.15 -8.51 4.70
CA GLU A 57 12.99 -9.56 5.71
C GLU A 57 14.32 -10.05 6.33
N ASP A 58 15.43 -9.92 5.60
CA ASP A 58 16.78 -10.26 6.07
C ASP A 58 17.49 -9.10 6.82
N GLY A 59 16.80 -7.97 7.02
CA GLY A 59 17.35 -6.76 7.61
C GLY A 59 18.17 -5.90 6.64
N SER A 60 18.39 -6.34 5.40
CA SER A 60 19.06 -5.51 4.40
C SER A 60 18.16 -4.37 3.96
N HIS A 61 18.77 -3.23 3.60
CA HIS A 61 18.04 -2.09 3.07
C HIS A 61 18.14 -2.09 1.55
N ALA A 62 17.01 -2.03 0.86
CA ALA A 62 16.97 -1.94 -0.60
C ALA A 62 17.37 -0.56 -1.12
N ASP A 63 17.85 -0.48 -2.36
CA ASP A 63 18.06 0.79 -3.08
C ASP A 63 16.81 1.29 -3.81
N LYS A 64 15.85 0.38 -4.05
CA LYS A 64 14.64 0.65 -4.81
C LYS A 64 13.43 0.26 -4.00
N LEU A 65 12.45 1.17 -3.98
CA LEU A 65 11.16 0.94 -3.34
C LEU A 65 10.10 0.71 -4.41
N TYR A 66 9.49 -0.47 -4.36
CA TYR A 66 8.45 -0.88 -5.29
C TYR A 66 7.07 -0.87 -4.64
N PHE A 67 6.11 -0.33 -5.39
CA PHE A 67 4.68 -0.42 -5.13
C PHE A 67 3.96 -1.10 -6.31
N PRO A 68 2.94 -1.92 -6.07
CA PRO A 68 2.14 -2.49 -7.16
C PRO A 68 1.39 -1.37 -7.90
N MET A 69 1.38 -1.40 -9.24
CA MET A 69 0.63 -0.42 -10.03
C MET A 69 -0.89 -0.64 -9.94
N PHE A 70 -1.31 -1.87 -9.69
CA PHE A 70 -2.72 -2.26 -9.60
C PHE A 70 -2.97 -3.18 -8.41
N GLY A 71 -4.23 -3.23 -7.96
CA GLY A 71 -4.64 -4.17 -6.91
C GLY A 71 -4.37 -5.63 -7.26
N GLY A 72 -4.22 -6.47 -6.23
CA GLY A 72 -3.82 -7.86 -6.38
C GLY A 72 -4.90 -8.72 -7.04
N SER A 73 -4.56 -9.37 -8.15
CA SER A 73 -5.36 -10.36 -8.87
C SER A 73 -4.79 -11.76 -8.68
N TYR A 74 -5.62 -12.80 -8.60
CA TYR A 74 -5.14 -14.17 -8.37
C TYR A 74 -5.00 -14.92 -9.70
N ASP A 75 -3.79 -15.39 -10.03
CA ASP A 75 -3.51 -16.11 -11.29
C ASP A 75 -3.69 -17.63 -11.19
N GLY A 76 -4.29 -18.12 -10.11
CA GLY A 76 -4.39 -19.55 -9.79
C GLY A 76 -3.26 -20.07 -8.91
N THR A 77 -2.17 -19.32 -8.75
CA THR A 77 -1.05 -19.65 -7.85
C THR A 77 -0.60 -18.47 -7.00
N ARG A 78 -0.53 -17.27 -7.58
CA ARG A 78 0.07 -16.05 -7.04
C ARG A 78 -0.93 -14.91 -7.01
N ILE A 79 -0.68 -13.94 -6.15
CA ILE A 79 -1.30 -12.61 -6.27
C ILE A 79 -0.40 -11.73 -7.14
N ARG A 80 -0.98 -11.17 -8.20
CA ARG A 80 -0.28 -10.44 -9.25
C ARG A 80 -0.81 -9.02 -9.39
N SER A 81 0.09 -8.08 -9.64
CA SER A 81 -0.27 -6.72 -10.05
C SER A 81 -0.23 -6.64 -11.56
N LEU A 82 -1.40 -6.72 -12.20
CA LEU A 82 -1.60 -6.72 -13.65
C LEU A 82 -2.87 -5.93 -13.97
N ALA A 83 -2.93 -5.30 -15.14
CA ALA A 83 -4.13 -4.62 -15.62
C ALA A 83 -5.15 -5.61 -16.26
N GLY A 84 -6.42 -5.22 -16.25
CA GLY A 84 -7.53 -5.96 -16.87
C GLY A 84 -7.96 -7.23 -16.13
N GLN A 85 -7.54 -7.41 -14.87
CA GLN A 85 -7.84 -8.60 -14.08
C GLN A 85 -8.90 -8.31 -13.02
N ALA A 86 -9.63 -9.35 -12.60
CA ALA A 86 -10.47 -9.25 -11.41
C ALA A 86 -9.59 -9.16 -10.15
N LEU A 87 -9.97 -8.30 -9.21
CA LEU A 87 -9.35 -8.28 -7.90
C LEU A 87 -9.57 -9.61 -7.19
N MET A 88 -8.56 -10.10 -6.50
CA MET A 88 -8.76 -11.14 -5.51
C MET A 88 -9.47 -10.52 -4.29
N TYR A 89 -10.56 -11.13 -3.85
CA TYR A 89 -11.31 -10.75 -2.66
C TYR A 89 -11.77 -12.02 -1.91
N ASN A 90 -12.43 -11.85 -0.77
CA ASN A 90 -12.98 -12.94 0.05
C ASN A 90 -11.93 -14.01 0.42
N THR A 91 -10.81 -13.56 0.99
CA THR A 91 -9.75 -14.44 1.47
C THR A 91 -9.16 -13.92 2.78
N ASN A 92 -8.34 -14.73 3.45
CA ASN A 92 -7.74 -14.40 4.74
C ASN A 92 -6.27 -13.99 4.62
N ALA A 93 -5.77 -13.27 5.62
CA ALA A 93 -4.41 -12.73 5.64
C ALA A 93 -3.32 -13.77 5.34
N SER A 94 -3.40 -14.96 5.94
CA SER A 94 -2.43 -16.04 5.71
C SER A 94 -2.39 -16.48 4.24
N THR A 95 -3.55 -16.58 3.61
CA THR A 95 -3.68 -16.95 2.20
C THR A 95 -3.16 -15.84 1.29
N GLU A 96 -3.45 -14.58 1.61
CA GLU A 96 -2.92 -13.44 0.84
C GLU A 96 -1.39 -13.40 0.88
N ILE A 97 -0.81 -13.53 2.08
CA ILE A 97 0.65 -13.53 2.27
C ILE A 97 1.28 -14.71 1.52
N ALA A 98 0.73 -15.93 1.64
CA ALA A 98 1.26 -17.10 0.96
C ALA A 98 1.26 -16.92 -0.57
N ARG A 99 0.15 -16.44 -1.14
CA ARG A 99 0.03 -16.18 -2.59
C ARG A 99 0.89 -15.02 -3.06
N ALA A 100 1.12 -14.00 -2.23
CA ALA A 100 2.06 -12.93 -2.54
C ALA A 100 3.50 -13.46 -2.57
N LYS A 101 3.90 -14.24 -1.55
CA LYS A 101 5.22 -14.90 -1.46
C LYS A 101 5.47 -15.89 -2.60
N ALA A 102 4.43 -16.48 -3.18
CA ALA A 102 4.55 -17.35 -4.35
C ALA A 102 5.09 -16.63 -5.60
N ASN A 103 5.21 -15.29 -5.61
CA ASN A 103 5.94 -14.56 -6.65
C ASN A 103 7.46 -14.70 -6.56
N GLY A 104 8.00 -15.26 -5.47
CA GLY A 104 9.42 -15.50 -5.26
C GLY A 104 9.99 -14.73 -4.07
N ALA A 105 11.31 -14.83 -3.90
CA ALA A 105 12.02 -14.16 -2.82
C ALA A 105 11.82 -12.64 -2.84
N GLY A 106 11.58 -12.04 -1.67
CA GLY A 106 11.35 -10.61 -1.52
C GLY A 106 9.91 -10.14 -1.80
N TRP A 107 9.01 -11.00 -2.28
CA TRP A 107 7.60 -10.64 -2.48
C TRP A 107 6.75 -10.89 -1.23
N ASN A 108 5.89 -9.93 -0.92
CA ASN A 108 4.91 -9.99 0.16
C ASN A 108 3.75 -9.02 -0.14
N ILE A 109 2.67 -9.04 0.65
CA ILE A 109 1.68 -7.96 0.63
C ILE A 109 2.31 -6.64 1.12
N GLY A 110 1.63 -5.52 0.92
CA GLY A 110 2.11 -4.20 1.35
C GLY A 110 2.44 -4.14 2.86
N SER A 111 3.36 -3.25 3.25
CA SER A 111 3.73 -3.04 4.65
C SER A 111 3.28 -1.68 5.18
N TRP A 112 3.18 -1.56 6.50
CA TRP A 112 2.79 -0.34 7.18
C TRP A 112 3.77 0.80 6.88
N SER A 113 5.08 0.54 6.93
CA SER A 113 6.11 1.54 6.58
C SER A 113 5.93 2.11 5.18
N LYS A 114 5.62 1.27 4.18
CA LYS A 114 5.35 1.72 2.80
C LYS A 114 4.07 2.54 2.71
N ARG A 115 3.00 2.13 3.39
CA ARG A 115 1.73 2.87 3.43
C ARG A 115 1.91 4.22 4.13
N ASN A 116 2.63 4.25 5.24
CA ASN A 116 2.91 5.45 6.00
C ASN A 116 3.69 6.45 5.15
N LEU A 117 4.81 6.03 4.56
CA LEU A 117 5.61 6.86 3.66
C LEU A 117 4.76 7.43 2.50
N LEU A 118 3.93 6.59 1.87
CA LEU A 118 3.02 7.04 0.81
C LEU A 118 2.08 8.13 1.31
N ASN A 119 1.44 7.93 2.46
CA ASN A 119 0.51 8.91 3.03
C ASN A 119 1.22 10.24 3.37
N CYS A 120 2.44 10.19 3.94
CA CYS A 120 3.23 11.39 4.20
C CYS A 120 3.58 12.14 2.91
N MET A 121 4.05 11.43 1.87
CA MET A 121 4.34 12.05 0.57
C MET A 121 3.11 12.76 0.00
N LEU A 122 1.95 12.10 0.02
CA LEU A 122 0.71 12.67 -0.47
C LEU A 122 0.28 13.90 0.34
N LYS A 123 0.37 13.83 1.67
CA LYS A 123 0.00 14.93 2.58
C LYS A 123 0.89 16.15 2.38
N ILE A 124 2.21 15.95 2.22
CA ILE A 124 3.15 17.04 1.94
C ILE A 124 2.85 17.70 0.59
N MET A 125 2.57 16.89 -0.44
CA MET A 125 2.24 17.40 -1.77
C MET A 125 0.90 18.16 -1.81
N SER A 126 -0.13 17.64 -1.15
CA SER A 126 -1.48 18.22 -1.15
C SER A 126 -1.67 19.33 -0.12
N LYS A 127 -0.84 19.34 0.93
CA LYS A 127 -0.99 20.18 2.12
C LYS A 127 -2.33 19.98 2.83
N THR A 128 -2.90 18.78 2.75
CA THR A 128 -4.16 18.42 3.42
C THR A 128 -4.20 16.94 3.78
N ASP A 129 -4.86 16.62 4.89
CA ASP A 129 -5.19 15.24 5.25
C ASP A 129 -6.32 14.64 4.38
N ASN A 130 -7.08 15.48 3.68
CA ASN A 130 -8.19 15.04 2.84
C ASN A 130 -7.70 14.62 1.45
N SER A 131 -7.04 13.46 1.37
CA SER A 131 -6.50 12.90 0.13
C SER A 131 -7.57 12.66 -0.94
N GLN A 132 -8.80 12.32 -0.55
CA GLN A 132 -9.91 12.11 -1.48
C GLN A 132 -10.29 13.40 -2.22
N THR A 133 -10.29 14.52 -1.52
CA THR A 133 -10.54 15.84 -2.14
C THR A 133 -9.36 16.30 -2.98
N ALA A 134 -8.13 16.04 -2.53
CA ALA A 134 -6.92 16.50 -3.23
C ALA A 134 -6.61 15.71 -4.51
N PHE A 135 -6.81 14.39 -4.51
CA PHE A 135 -6.36 13.51 -5.58
C PHE A 135 -7.47 12.72 -6.29
N GLY A 136 -8.66 12.64 -5.70
CA GLY A 136 -9.80 11.90 -6.25
C GLY A 136 -10.45 10.99 -5.22
N GLN A 137 -11.77 10.85 -5.32
CA GLN A 137 -12.59 10.16 -4.33
C GLN A 137 -12.30 8.66 -4.26
N GLY A 138 -12.05 8.03 -5.42
CA GLY A 138 -11.91 6.58 -5.53
C GLY A 138 -13.26 5.86 -5.44
N GLN A 139 -13.26 4.54 -5.66
CA GLN A 139 -14.50 3.78 -5.68
C GLN A 139 -15.02 3.57 -4.26
N THR A 140 -16.10 4.23 -3.86
CA THR A 140 -16.69 4.11 -2.52
C THR A 140 -18.17 3.69 -2.53
N SER A 141 -18.83 3.69 -3.69
CA SER A 141 -20.27 3.39 -3.81
C SER A 141 -20.62 2.19 -4.69
N GLY A 142 -19.64 1.34 -5.03
CA GLY A 142 -19.82 0.30 -6.04
C GLY A 142 -20.31 -1.07 -5.57
N TYR A 143 -20.56 -1.30 -4.27
CA TYR A 143 -20.91 -2.64 -3.78
C TYR A 143 -22.22 -3.15 -4.37
N VAL A 144 -22.19 -4.37 -4.91
CA VAL A 144 -23.36 -5.12 -5.34
C VAL A 144 -23.30 -6.50 -4.69
N ASN A 145 -24.40 -7.00 -4.12
CA ASN A 145 -24.42 -8.35 -3.54
C ASN A 145 -24.60 -9.42 -4.63
N ASP A 146 -23.67 -9.48 -5.58
CA ASP A 146 -23.71 -10.40 -6.72
C ASP A 146 -22.30 -10.86 -7.10
N ALA A 147 -22.03 -12.15 -6.92
CA ALA A 147 -20.75 -12.76 -7.24
C ALA A 147 -20.42 -12.71 -8.74
N SER A 148 -21.43 -12.74 -9.62
CA SER A 148 -21.24 -12.65 -11.08
C SER A 148 -20.74 -11.27 -11.53
N GLN A 149 -20.92 -10.26 -10.66
CA GLN A 149 -20.43 -8.89 -10.85
C GLN A 149 -19.21 -8.59 -9.98
N ASN A 150 -18.50 -9.62 -9.50
CA ASN A 150 -17.36 -9.47 -8.57
C ASN A 150 -17.70 -8.63 -7.33
N TYR A 151 -18.93 -8.71 -6.86
CA TYR A 151 -19.47 -7.86 -5.79
C TYR A 151 -19.34 -6.35 -6.02
N GLY A 152 -19.23 -5.94 -7.29
CA GLY A 152 -19.04 -4.54 -7.68
C GLY A 152 -17.61 -4.02 -7.56
N HIS A 153 -16.62 -4.92 -7.39
CA HIS A 153 -15.21 -4.55 -7.51
C HIS A 153 -14.86 -4.22 -8.96
N LEU A 154 -14.26 -3.05 -9.19
CA LEU A 154 -13.71 -2.70 -10.49
C LEU A 154 -12.55 -3.64 -10.86
N ALA A 155 -12.42 -3.95 -12.15
CA ALA A 155 -11.24 -4.61 -12.68
C ALA A 155 -9.99 -3.73 -12.48
N THR A 156 -8.82 -4.34 -12.41
CA THR A 156 -7.55 -3.62 -12.29
C THR A 156 -7.23 -2.84 -13.57
N GLY A 157 -6.51 -1.72 -13.47
CA GLY A 157 -6.00 -1.03 -14.65
C GLY A 157 -7.03 -0.18 -15.40
N THR A 158 -8.15 0.21 -14.78
CA THR A 158 -9.16 1.08 -15.40
C THR A 158 -8.59 2.46 -15.75
N LEU A 159 -7.52 2.87 -15.09
CA LEU A 159 -6.83 4.13 -15.35
C LEU A 159 -5.49 3.93 -16.06
N LYS A 160 -5.14 2.74 -16.57
CA LYS A 160 -3.78 2.40 -17.03
C LYS A 160 -3.20 3.39 -18.06
N ASP A 161 -4.06 3.99 -18.86
CA ASP A 161 -3.72 4.96 -19.91
C ASP A 161 -3.70 6.43 -19.42
N LYS A 162 -3.95 6.66 -18.11
CA LYS A 162 -3.86 7.98 -17.46
C LYS A 162 -2.46 8.22 -16.89
N GLY A 163 -2.14 9.50 -16.66
CA GLY A 163 -0.87 9.93 -16.07
C GLY A 163 -0.65 9.41 -14.64
N GLN A 164 0.55 9.64 -14.10
CA GLN A 164 0.96 9.19 -12.76
C GLN A 164 0.04 9.61 -11.61
N PHE A 165 -0.69 10.71 -11.77
CA PHE A 165 -1.73 11.18 -10.88
C PHE A 165 -3.00 11.42 -11.69
N PHE A 166 -4.10 10.83 -11.25
CA PHE A 166 -5.40 11.00 -11.90
C PHE A 166 -6.51 10.57 -10.94
N GLY A 167 -7.60 11.34 -10.85
CA GLY A 167 -8.75 10.95 -10.07
C GLY A 167 -10.01 11.66 -10.52
N TYR A 168 -11.13 10.98 -10.31
CA TYR A 168 -12.46 11.52 -10.57
C TYR A 168 -13.03 12.16 -9.29
N ASN A 169 -13.96 13.11 -9.50
CA ASN A 169 -14.81 13.64 -8.44
C ASN A 169 -16.13 12.87 -8.35
N ASP A 170 -16.04 11.53 -8.36
CA ASP A 170 -17.17 10.63 -8.19
C ASP A 170 -16.74 9.38 -7.41
N THR A 171 -17.72 8.58 -7.01
CA THR A 171 -17.52 7.43 -6.11
C THR A 171 -17.50 6.09 -6.83
N THR A 172 -17.44 6.10 -8.17
CA THR A 172 -17.59 4.90 -9.02
C THR A 172 -16.33 4.55 -9.81
N HIS A 173 -15.30 5.39 -9.76
CA HIS A 173 -14.03 5.17 -10.46
C HIS A 173 -12.86 5.00 -9.49
N GLU A 174 -11.79 4.38 -9.98
CA GLU A 174 -10.52 4.35 -9.26
C GLU A 174 -9.87 5.74 -9.16
N VAL A 175 -8.85 5.80 -8.32
CA VAL A 175 -7.91 6.92 -8.19
C VAL A 175 -6.49 6.42 -8.40
N LYS A 176 -5.62 7.28 -8.93
CA LYS A 176 -4.23 6.99 -9.24
C LYS A 176 -3.30 8.02 -8.64
N VAL A 177 -2.27 7.55 -7.94
CA VAL A 177 -1.17 8.35 -7.40
C VAL A 177 0.15 7.61 -7.60
N PHE A 178 1.22 8.30 -8.00
CA PHE A 178 2.52 7.69 -8.30
C PHE A 178 2.44 6.39 -9.15
N TYR A 179 1.58 6.37 -10.18
CA TYR A 179 1.27 5.21 -11.02
C TYR A 179 0.57 4.02 -10.33
N MET A 180 0.26 4.10 -9.03
CA MET A 180 -0.54 3.13 -8.30
C MET A 180 -2.02 3.47 -8.45
N GLU A 181 -2.81 2.52 -8.94
CA GLU A 181 -4.26 2.56 -8.88
C GLU A 181 -4.77 2.00 -7.57
N LYS A 182 -5.94 2.48 -7.15
CA LYS A 182 -6.61 2.02 -5.93
C LYS A 182 -5.73 2.16 -4.66
N PRO A 183 -5.04 3.30 -4.44
CA PRO A 183 -4.39 3.54 -3.15
C PRO A 183 -5.42 3.57 -2.01
N TRP A 184 -6.67 3.96 -2.30
CA TRP A 184 -7.87 3.85 -1.46
C TRP A 184 -9.10 3.54 -2.33
N GLY A 185 -10.21 3.16 -1.68
CA GLY A 185 -11.43 2.73 -2.36
C GLY A 185 -11.37 1.29 -2.90
N ASN A 186 -12.47 0.86 -3.51
CA ASN A 186 -12.71 -0.49 -4.01
C ASN A 186 -12.52 -1.53 -2.88
N ARG A 187 -11.69 -2.55 -3.09
CA ARG A 187 -11.40 -3.61 -2.10
C ARG A 187 -10.44 -3.14 -1.00
N TRP A 188 -10.70 -3.49 0.26
CA TRP A 188 -9.75 -3.27 1.35
C TRP A 188 -8.50 -4.15 1.20
N ASP A 189 -7.31 -3.55 1.30
CA ASP A 189 -6.05 -4.29 1.24
C ASP A 189 -5.49 -4.51 2.64
N ARG A 190 -5.11 -5.74 2.96
CA ARG A 190 -4.38 -6.04 4.19
C ARG A 190 -2.94 -5.55 4.08
N ILE A 191 -2.40 -5.13 5.22
CA ILE A 191 -1.07 -4.54 5.33
C ILE A 191 -0.30 -5.25 6.44
N ASN A 192 0.92 -5.68 6.16
CA ASN A 192 1.84 -6.22 7.15
C ASN A 192 2.34 -5.12 8.10
N GLY A 193 2.59 -5.45 9.35
CA GLY A 193 3.16 -4.50 10.31
C GLY A 193 2.14 -3.55 10.94
N LEU A 194 0.84 -3.77 10.73
CA LEU A 194 -0.25 -3.07 11.43
C LEU A 194 -1.35 -4.06 11.78
N LEU A 195 -1.67 -4.20 13.07
CA LEU A 195 -2.68 -5.15 13.56
C LEU A 195 -3.54 -4.51 14.65
N MET A 196 -4.80 -4.92 14.73
CA MET A 196 -5.65 -4.70 15.89
C MET A 196 -5.67 -5.98 16.72
N VAL A 197 -5.20 -5.92 17.97
CA VAL A 197 -5.19 -7.06 18.89
C VAL A 197 -5.86 -6.63 20.19
N GLY A 198 -6.99 -7.23 20.52
CA GLY A 198 -7.73 -6.91 21.75
C GLY A 198 -8.22 -5.46 21.84
N GLY A 199 -8.49 -4.81 20.69
CA GLY A 199 -8.91 -3.39 20.63
C GLY A 199 -7.75 -2.39 20.62
N GLU A 200 -6.51 -2.85 20.81
CA GLU A 200 -5.30 -2.02 20.70
C GLU A 200 -4.71 -2.11 19.30
N ILE A 201 -4.25 -0.98 18.76
CA ILE A 201 -3.46 -0.97 17.52
C ILE A 201 -1.98 -1.19 17.85
N LEU A 202 -1.42 -2.19 17.18
CA LEU A 202 -0.01 -2.55 17.22
C LEU A 202 0.63 -2.31 15.86
N ALA A 203 1.79 -1.68 15.84
CA ALA A 203 2.54 -1.40 14.63
C ALA A 203 3.98 -1.89 14.73
N LYS A 204 4.55 -2.27 13.59
CA LYS A 204 5.99 -2.52 13.44
C LYS A 204 6.41 -1.97 12.08
N MET A 205 7.41 -1.10 12.06
CA MET A 205 7.83 -0.42 10.84
C MET A 205 8.61 -1.36 9.91
N THR A 206 9.42 -2.25 10.46
CA THR A 206 10.32 -3.12 9.67
C THR A 206 10.03 -4.61 9.87
N PRO A 207 10.26 -5.45 8.84
CA PRO A 207 10.14 -6.90 8.98
C PRO A 207 11.22 -7.49 9.93
N PRO A 208 11.08 -8.73 10.40
CA PRO A 208 10.03 -9.70 10.07
C PRO A 208 8.70 -9.37 10.73
N TYR A 209 7.62 -9.56 9.96
CA TYR A 209 6.23 -9.37 10.42
C TYR A 209 5.58 -10.71 10.77
N ASN A 210 4.62 -10.69 11.69
CA ASN A 210 3.79 -11.84 12.05
C ASN A 210 2.32 -11.42 12.17
N LEU A 211 1.43 -12.41 12.26
CA LEU A 211 -0.02 -12.20 12.37
C LEU A 211 -0.54 -12.13 13.82
N THR A 212 0.34 -12.24 14.82
CA THR A 212 -0.05 -12.25 16.25
C THR A 212 0.23 -10.91 16.95
N GLY A 213 0.94 -9.98 16.30
CA GLY A 213 1.40 -8.73 16.91
C GLY A 213 2.57 -8.92 17.87
N LYS A 214 3.22 -10.09 17.85
CA LYS A 214 4.40 -10.33 18.70
C LYS A 214 5.51 -9.36 18.28
N ASP A 215 6.15 -8.71 19.25
CA ASP A 215 7.23 -7.73 19.04
C ASP A 215 6.79 -6.49 18.23
N PHE A 216 5.49 -6.18 18.21
CA PHE A 216 4.95 -4.94 17.65
C PHE A 216 4.74 -3.93 18.78
N GLU A 217 4.90 -2.65 18.48
CA GLU A 217 4.75 -1.55 19.42
C GLU A 217 3.29 -1.09 19.49
N LYS A 218 2.83 -0.70 20.68
CA LYS A 218 1.52 -0.07 20.87
C LYS A 218 1.59 1.37 20.36
N VAL A 219 0.68 1.75 19.47
CA VAL A 219 0.64 3.12 18.94
C VAL A 219 -0.15 4.10 19.83
N GLY A 220 -0.66 3.65 20.97
CA GLY A 220 -1.42 4.48 21.91
C GLY A 220 -2.89 4.75 21.52
N ILE A 221 -3.40 4.10 20.47
CA ILE A 221 -4.80 4.18 20.05
C ILE A 221 -5.55 2.92 20.51
N THR A 222 -6.63 3.13 21.27
CA THR A 222 -7.53 2.07 21.72
C THR A 222 -8.91 2.30 21.12
N PHE A 223 -9.40 1.32 20.37
CA PHE A 223 -10.78 1.33 19.87
C PHE A 223 -11.70 0.68 20.90
N THR A 224 -12.83 1.32 21.19
CA THR A 224 -13.84 0.80 22.12
C THR A 224 -14.68 -0.34 21.52
N SER A 225 -14.48 -0.70 20.25
CA SER A 225 -15.17 -1.80 19.58
C SER A 225 -14.23 -2.66 18.72
N SER A 226 -14.45 -3.97 18.74
CA SER A 226 -13.79 -4.93 17.85
C SER A 226 -14.57 -5.04 16.55
N GLY A 227 -14.28 -4.15 15.60
CA GLY A 227 -14.69 -4.31 14.20
C GLY A 227 -13.72 -5.23 13.48
N ASN A 228 -14.20 -6.31 12.85
CA ASN A 228 -13.37 -7.12 11.96
C ASN A 228 -13.04 -6.31 10.70
N GLY A 229 -11.74 -6.07 10.47
CA GLY A 229 -11.17 -5.54 9.22
C GLY A 229 -10.55 -6.63 8.34
#